data_AF-A0A7V4LPT6-F1
#
_entry.id   AF-A0A7V4LPT6-F1
#
_cell.length_a   1.000
_cell.length_b   1.000
_cell.length_c   1.000
_cell.angle_alpha   90.00
_cell.angle_beta   90.00
_cell.angle_gamma   90.00
#
_symmetry.space_group_name_H-M   'P 1'
#
loop_
_entity.id
_entity.type
_entity.pdbx_description
1 polymer ?
#
loop_
_entity_poly.entity_id
_entity_poly.type
_entity_poly.pdbx_seq_one_letter_code
_entity_poly.pdbx_strand_id
1 'polypeptide(L)'
;MKRFWLFFLVNLMVLPVAGGIRLPHLISNGMVLQRDKPIKIWGWANSREKITVIFLGKTYNTRADDEGEWSVDLMPARAGGPYTMSIMASDTIEIKDILLGDVWFCSGQSNMVLPIERVRYAYPEEVARAENDHFRQFLVNTNAVFTEPQKDVTGGTWSPVNPATILRFSATAYFFAKSLFEKYHVPIGIINASVGGTPIQAWMSRDALKNFPVYLGEADQCKDPEYISRIMEKEKKQAQEWYNTIRASDKGLLHSPPWYDPSFDDSQWPVMTIPSFWEEKEPAQINGVVWFRKTIVLPENFVHKPASLLLGRIIDCDSVYINGVFIGTTSYQYPPRRYNVPGNILKPGENTIVIRVINFRGRGGFIKDKPYQLIAENDT
;
A
#
# COMPACT_ATOMS: atom_id res chain seq x y z
N MET A 1 43.95 -58.48 15.37
CA MET A 1 44.51 -57.11 15.45
C MET A 1 43.83 -56.25 14.39
N LYS A 2 42.80 -55.46 14.75
CA LYS A 2 42.11 -54.55 13.82
C LYS A 2 42.59 -53.13 14.09
N ARG A 3 43.24 -52.49 13.11
CA ARG A 3 43.74 -51.12 13.17
C ARG A 3 42.60 -50.15 12.86
N PHE A 4 42.27 -49.27 13.80
CA PHE A 4 41.38 -48.12 13.56
C PHE A 4 42.22 -46.93 13.11
N TRP A 5 41.88 -46.37 11.95
CA TRP A 5 42.45 -45.12 11.44
C TRP A 5 41.63 -43.95 11.97
N LEU A 6 42.28 -43.01 12.67
CA LEU A 6 41.69 -41.74 13.08
C LEU A 6 41.73 -40.77 11.88
N PHE A 7 40.57 -40.39 11.35
CA PHE A 7 40.47 -39.28 10.39
C PHE A 7 40.43 -37.96 11.17
N PHE A 8 41.46 -37.13 10.98
CA PHE A 8 41.47 -35.74 11.43
C PHE A 8 40.61 -34.91 10.46
N LEU A 9 39.45 -34.45 10.92
CA LEU A 9 38.63 -33.46 10.22
C LEU A 9 39.28 -32.08 10.38
N VAL A 10 39.91 -31.59 9.31
CA VAL A 10 40.39 -30.20 9.21
C VAL A 10 39.17 -29.30 9.03
N ASN A 11 38.84 -28.52 10.06
CA ASN A 11 37.84 -27.47 10.00
C ASN A 11 38.41 -26.29 9.17
N LEU A 12 38.01 -26.18 7.91
CA LEU A 12 38.27 -25.00 7.10
C LEU A 12 37.45 -23.84 7.67
N MET A 13 38.12 -22.90 8.35
CA MET A 13 37.55 -21.59 8.66
C MET A 13 37.24 -20.88 7.34
N VAL A 14 35.96 -20.79 7.00
CA VAL A 14 35.47 -19.88 5.97
C VAL A 14 35.64 -18.47 6.54
N LEU A 15 36.66 -17.74 6.10
CA LEU A 15 36.76 -16.31 6.36
C LEU A 15 35.55 -15.62 5.73
N PRO A 16 34.88 -14.71 6.44
CA PRO A 16 33.79 -13.94 5.85
C PRO A 16 34.34 -13.16 4.65
N VAL A 17 33.62 -13.24 3.52
CA VAL A 17 33.84 -12.38 2.36
C VAL A 17 33.84 -10.93 2.86
N ALA A 18 34.87 -10.16 2.51
CA ALA A 18 34.93 -8.73 2.81
C ALA A 18 33.64 -8.06 2.32
N GLY A 19 32.87 -7.47 3.24
CA GLY A 19 31.62 -6.83 2.91
C GLY A 19 31.91 -5.52 2.20
N GLY A 20 31.53 -5.41 0.92
CA GLY A 20 31.66 -4.16 0.17
C GLY A 20 30.84 -3.01 0.77
N ILE A 21 30.94 -1.83 0.15
CA ILE A 21 30.13 -0.66 0.54
C ILE A 21 28.64 -1.02 0.46
N ARG A 22 27.88 -0.63 1.47
CA ARG A 22 26.42 -0.72 1.48
C ARG A 22 25.83 0.65 1.83
N LEU A 23 24.78 1.03 1.13
CA LEU A 23 24.04 2.27 1.39
C LEU A 23 22.68 1.97 2.03
N PRO A 24 22.11 2.94 2.77
CA PRO A 24 20.71 2.90 3.17
C PRO A 24 19.81 2.89 1.93
N HIS A 25 18.64 2.26 2.00
CA HIS A 25 17.72 2.17 0.86
C HIS A 25 17.29 3.55 0.32
N LEU A 26 17.23 4.55 1.21
CA LEU A 26 16.91 5.93 0.87
C LEU A 26 17.96 6.57 -0.06
N ILE A 27 19.22 6.15 0.03
CA ILE A 27 20.31 6.64 -0.81
C ILE A 27 20.47 5.68 -1.99
N SER A 28 19.67 5.90 -3.02
CA SER A 28 19.57 5.04 -4.19
C SER A 28 19.28 5.83 -5.47
N ASN A 29 19.31 5.15 -6.62
CA ASN A 29 19.02 5.76 -7.91
C ASN A 29 17.66 6.46 -7.88
N GLY A 30 17.58 7.62 -8.54
CA GLY A 30 16.34 8.39 -8.56
C GLY A 30 16.13 9.27 -7.34
N MET A 31 17.03 9.32 -6.35
CA MET A 31 16.81 10.12 -5.15
C MET A 31 16.74 11.63 -5.40
N VAL A 32 16.11 12.34 -4.47
CA VAL A 32 16.12 13.80 -4.41
C VAL A 32 16.84 14.23 -3.13
N LEU A 33 17.84 15.10 -3.28
CA LEU A 33 18.60 15.68 -2.18
C LEU A 33 18.15 17.12 -1.93
N GLN A 34 18.16 17.54 -0.66
CA GLN A 34 17.75 18.89 -0.26
C GLN A 34 18.74 19.95 -0.78
N ARG A 35 18.27 20.88 -1.63
CA ARG A 35 19.06 22.01 -2.11
C ARG A 35 19.43 22.99 -1.01
N ASP A 36 20.47 23.79 -1.26
CA ASP A 36 20.88 24.96 -0.48
C ASP A 36 21.22 24.68 1.00
N LYS A 37 21.47 23.41 1.35
CA LYS A 37 21.91 22.95 2.68
C LYS A 37 23.04 21.93 2.55
N PRO A 38 23.93 21.80 3.55
CA PRO A 38 24.83 20.67 3.63
C PRO A 38 24.01 19.37 3.70
N ILE A 39 24.44 18.34 2.95
CA ILE A 39 23.71 17.06 2.86
C ILE A 39 24.62 15.94 3.38
N LYS A 40 24.16 15.21 4.38
CA LYS A 40 24.85 14.02 4.85
C LYS A 40 24.58 12.85 3.90
N ILE A 41 25.64 12.23 3.40
CA ILE A 41 25.61 10.90 2.80
C ILE A 41 26.30 9.93 3.76
N TRP A 42 25.70 8.77 3.97
CA TRP A 42 26.20 7.79 4.92
C TRP A 42 25.98 6.36 4.42
N GLY A 43 26.62 5.41 5.07
CA GLY A 43 26.45 4.00 4.78
C GLY A 43 27.31 3.14 5.68
N TRP A 44 27.53 1.92 5.22
CA TRP A 44 28.36 0.92 5.87
C TRP A 44 29.44 0.43 4.91
N ALA A 45 30.60 0.06 5.43
CA ALA A 45 31.74 -0.50 4.70
C ALA A 45 32.57 -1.36 5.66
N ASN A 46 33.70 -1.91 5.21
CA ASN A 46 34.60 -2.60 6.14
C ASN A 46 35.16 -1.62 7.17
N SER A 47 35.44 -2.12 8.38
CA SER A 47 36.02 -1.34 9.47
C SER A 47 37.27 -0.59 9.01
N ARG A 48 37.34 0.71 9.33
CA ARG A 48 38.45 1.61 8.94
C ARG A 48 38.70 1.71 7.44
N GLU A 49 37.78 1.29 6.57
CA GLU A 49 37.94 1.38 5.13
C GLU A 49 37.92 2.85 4.65
N LYS A 50 38.79 3.21 3.70
CA LYS A 50 38.78 4.56 3.10
C LYS A 50 37.64 4.64 2.08
N ILE A 51 36.82 5.68 2.17
CA ILE A 51 35.75 5.95 1.22
C ILE A 51 35.98 7.31 0.56
N THR A 52 35.84 7.35 -0.76
CA THR A 52 35.89 8.56 -1.57
C THR A 52 34.54 8.76 -2.25
N VAL A 53 33.88 9.88 -1.99
CA VAL A 53 32.63 10.28 -2.65
C VAL A 53 32.93 11.38 -3.66
N ILE A 54 32.50 11.20 -4.91
CA ILE A 54 32.57 12.22 -5.95
C ILE A 54 31.16 12.64 -6.32
N PHE A 55 30.86 13.93 -6.18
CA PHE A 55 29.58 14.51 -6.55
C PHE A 55 29.76 15.94 -7.02
N LEU A 56 29.13 16.31 -8.15
CA LEU A 56 29.23 17.64 -8.76
C LEU A 56 30.68 18.13 -8.97
N GLY A 57 31.56 17.23 -9.42
CA GLY A 57 32.99 17.52 -9.65
C GLY A 57 33.81 17.76 -8.38
N LYS A 58 33.22 17.56 -7.19
CA LYS A 58 33.91 17.68 -5.90
C LYS A 58 34.21 16.30 -5.33
N THR A 59 35.38 16.17 -4.73
CA THR A 59 35.83 14.95 -4.06
C THR A 59 35.76 15.13 -2.56
N TYR A 60 35.15 14.18 -1.88
CA TYR A 60 35.03 14.12 -0.43
C TYR A 60 35.63 12.81 0.06
N ASN A 61 36.51 12.87 1.06
CA ASN A 61 37.16 11.69 1.61
C ASN A 61 36.68 11.48 3.05
N THR A 62 36.37 10.24 3.37
CA THR A 62 36.00 9.82 4.73
C THR A 62 36.54 8.41 5.00
N ARG A 63 36.31 7.90 6.19
CA ARG A 63 36.68 6.55 6.59
C ARG A 63 35.55 5.96 7.43
N ALA A 64 35.29 4.67 7.25
CA ALA A 64 34.43 3.94 8.17
C ALA A 64 35.06 3.88 9.56
N ASP A 65 34.22 3.91 10.59
CA ASP A 65 34.63 3.70 11.97
C ASP A 65 34.94 2.22 12.26
N ASP A 66 35.13 1.89 13.54
CA ASP A 66 35.45 0.54 13.96
C ASP A 66 34.26 -0.42 13.75
N GLU A 67 33.04 0.12 13.82
CA GLU A 67 31.76 -0.56 13.58
C GLU A 67 31.37 -0.63 12.09
N GLY A 68 32.14 0.01 11.22
CA GLY A 68 31.93 0.02 9.77
C GLY A 68 30.97 1.09 9.27
N GLU A 69 30.51 2.03 10.11
CA GLU A 69 29.67 3.15 9.69
C GLU A 69 30.53 4.30 9.16
N TRP A 70 30.06 4.97 8.11
CA TRP A 70 30.74 6.14 7.55
C TRP A 70 29.73 7.20 7.17
N SER A 71 30.18 8.46 7.18
CA SER A 71 29.42 9.56 6.61
C SER A 71 30.32 10.66 6.06
N VAL A 72 29.74 11.49 5.21
CA VAL A 72 30.36 12.70 4.67
C VAL A 72 29.30 13.78 4.43
N ASP A 73 29.66 15.03 4.69
CA ASP A 73 28.79 16.17 4.41
C ASP A 73 29.15 16.78 3.05
N LEU A 74 28.21 16.69 2.11
CA LEU A 74 28.30 17.34 0.81
C LEU A 74 28.05 18.84 0.96
N MET A 75 28.75 19.64 0.17
CA MET A 75 28.53 21.09 0.16
C MET A 75 27.12 21.43 -0.38
N PRO A 76 26.49 22.51 0.11
CA PRO A 76 25.26 23.03 -0.46
C PRO A 76 25.37 23.23 -1.97
N ALA A 77 24.30 22.88 -2.68
CA ALA A 77 24.18 23.07 -4.11
C ALA A 77 22.75 23.52 -4.46
N ARG A 78 22.64 24.29 -5.55
CA ARG A 78 21.35 24.77 -6.05
C ARG A 78 20.53 23.63 -6.64
N ALA A 79 19.23 23.88 -6.81
CA ALA A 79 18.32 22.96 -7.49
C ALA A 79 18.82 22.60 -8.90
N GLY A 80 18.56 21.36 -9.35
CA GLY A 80 18.87 20.89 -10.69
C GLY A 80 19.12 19.39 -10.76
N GLY A 81 19.72 18.95 -11.86
CA GLY A 81 19.99 17.54 -12.17
C GLY A 81 19.42 17.16 -13.55
N PRO A 82 19.43 15.88 -13.91
CA PRO A 82 19.94 14.76 -13.12
C PRO A 82 21.47 14.75 -12.99
N TYR A 83 21.97 14.30 -11.83
CA TYR A 83 23.39 14.13 -11.54
C TYR A 83 23.74 12.67 -11.23
N THR A 84 25.04 12.37 -11.23
CA THR A 84 25.59 11.09 -10.79
C THR A 84 26.53 11.30 -9.62
N MET A 85 26.44 10.44 -8.61
CA MET A 85 27.38 10.34 -7.49
C MET A 85 28.13 9.02 -7.59
N SER A 86 29.45 9.07 -7.45
CA SER A 86 30.29 7.87 -7.35
C SER A 86 30.84 7.74 -5.94
N ILE A 87 30.73 6.54 -5.37
CA ILE A 87 31.21 6.22 -4.02
C ILE A 87 32.18 5.05 -4.17
N MET A 88 33.45 5.30 -3.88
CA MET A 88 34.55 4.38 -4.12
C MET A 88 35.21 3.98 -2.81
N ALA A 89 35.41 2.68 -2.62
CA ALA A 89 36.27 2.08 -1.61
C ALA A 89 36.98 0.86 -2.23
N SER A 90 36.87 -0.34 -1.65
CA SER A 90 37.23 -1.60 -2.31
C SER A 90 36.35 -1.88 -3.54
N ASP A 91 35.07 -1.51 -3.46
CA ASP A 91 34.10 -1.52 -4.56
C ASP A 91 33.71 -0.09 -4.98
N THR A 92 33.07 0.05 -6.13
CA THR A 92 32.50 1.33 -6.59
C THR A 92 31.00 1.22 -6.78
N ILE A 93 30.25 2.13 -6.16
CA ILE A 93 28.81 2.30 -6.35
C ILE A 93 28.57 3.60 -7.10
N GLU A 94 27.80 3.52 -8.18
CA GLU A 94 27.26 4.70 -8.87
C GLU A 94 25.79 4.87 -8.52
N ILE A 95 25.45 6.05 -8.00
CA ILE A 95 24.07 6.48 -7.80
C ILE A 95 23.73 7.47 -8.92
N LYS A 96 22.79 7.07 -9.76
CA LYS A 96 22.39 7.78 -10.97
C LYS A 96 21.07 8.49 -10.76
N ASP A 97 20.83 9.45 -11.64
CA ASP A 97 19.57 10.17 -11.70
C ASP A 97 19.26 10.84 -10.35
N ILE A 98 20.18 11.68 -9.85
CA ILE A 98 19.99 12.41 -8.60
C ILE A 98 19.47 13.82 -8.92
N LEU A 99 18.38 14.24 -8.28
CA LEU A 99 17.93 15.62 -8.31
C LEU A 99 18.32 16.37 -7.04
N LEU A 100 18.61 17.65 -7.18
CA LEU A 100 18.68 18.61 -6.07
C LEU A 100 17.41 19.45 -6.08
N GLY A 101 16.69 19.46 -4.96
CA GLY A 101 15.34 20.02 -4.87
C GLY A 101 14.87 20.22 -3.44
N ASP A 102 13.56 20.39 -3.25
CA ASP A 102 12.94 20.47 -1.92
C ASP A 102 12.43 19.09 -1.50
N VAL A 103 12.87 18.59 -0.34
CA VAL A 103 12.55 17.26 0.16
C VAL A 103 11.56 17.36 1.31
N TRP A 104 10.42 16.67 1.19
CA TRP A 104 9.33 16.68 2.14
C TRP A 104 9.09 15.31 2.76
N PHE A 105 9.02 15.27 4.09
CA PHE A 105 8.65 14.07 4.84
C PHE A 105 7.14 14.05 5.06
N CYS A 106 6.44 13.18 4.33
CA CYS A 106 5.00 13.01 4.39
C CYS A 106 4.66 11.78 5.22
N SER A 107 4.15 12.00 6.44
CA SER A 107 3.82 10.93 7.38
C SER A 107 2.40 11.03 7.91
N GLY A 108 1.87 9.90 8.39
CA GLY A 108 0.55 9.83 9.00
C GLY A 108 -0.21 8.56 8.60
N GLN A 109 -1.54 8.66 8.64
CA GLN A 109 -2.45 7.52 8.52
C GLN A 109 -3.18 7.45 7.17
N SER A 110 -4.44 6.97 7.17
CA SER A 110 -5.27 6.67 6.01
C SER A 110 -5.33 7.77 4.95
N ASN A 111 -5.43 9.05 5.32
CA ASN A 111 -5.49 10.16 4.37
C ASN A 111 -4.14 10.45 3.71
N MET A 112 -3.03 10.23 4.43
CA MET A 112 -1.69 10.40 3.87
C MET A 112 -1.30 9.21 2.99
N VAL A 113 -1.71 7.99 3.34
CA VAL A 113 -1.43 6.80 2.51
C VAL A 113 -2.42 6.64 1.34
N LEU A 114 -3.52 7.40 1.30
CA LEU A 114 -4.57 7.27 0.29
C LEU A 114 -3.97 7.39 -1.12
N PRO A 115 -3.96 6.32 -1.93
CA PRO A 115 -3.29 6.35 -3.22
C PRO A 115 -4.12 7.08 -4.28
N ILE A 116 -3.45 7.63 -5.30
CA ILE A 116 -4.10 8.19 -6.50
C ILE A 116 -5.06 7.16 -7.14
N GLU A 117 -4.75 5.86 -7.09
CA GLU A 117 -5.65 4.79 -7.55
C GLU A 117 -7.08 4.93 -6.99
N ARG A 118 -7.22 5.33 -5.72
CA ARG A 118 -8.55 5.47 -5.09
C ARG A 118 -9.31 6.73 -5.50
N VAL A 119 -8.63 7.69 -6.13
CA VAL A 119 -9.20 8.96 -6.58
C VAL A 119 -9.08 9.16 -8.10
N ARG A 120 -8.52 8.21 -8.86
CA ARG A 120 -8.23 8.35 -10.30
C ARG A 120 -9.42 8.77 -11.14
N TYR A 121 -10.63 8.33 -10.78
CA TYR A 121 -11.85 8.69 -11.50
C TYR A 121 -12.32 10.12 -11.24
N ALA A 122 -11.91 10.74 -10.14
CA ALA A 122 -12.13 12.16 -9.90
C ALA A 122 -11.07 13.02 -10.62
N TYR A 123 -9.92 12.43 -10.96
CA TYR A 123 -8.78 13.11 -11.60
C TYR A 123 -8.25 12.32 -12.81
N PRO A 124 -9.10 12.03 -13.83
CA PRO A 124 -8.70 11.18 -14.96
C PRO A 124 -7.57 11.81 -15.78
N GLU A 125 -7.60 13.13 -15.96
CA GLU A 125 -6.56 13.87 -16.69
C GLU A 125 -5.20 13.81 -16.00
N GLU A 126 -5.16 13.84 -14.65
CA GLU A 126 -3.89 13.74 -13.91
C GLU A 126 -3.22 12.39 -14.14
N VAL A 127 -4.02 11.33 -14.20
CA VAL A 127 -3.52 9.97 -14.45
C VAL A 127 -3.10 9.80 -15.90
N ALA A 128 -3.89 10.32 -16.85
CA ALA A 128 -3.61 10.21 -18.28
C ALA A 128 -2.35 11.00 -18.69
N ARG A 129 -2.09 12.15 -18.04
CA ARG A 129 -0.95 13.03 -18.34
C ARG A 129 0.21 12.87 -17.36
N ALA A 130 0.22 11.79 -16.58
CA ALA A 130 1.25 11.53 -15.60
C ALA A 130 2.59 11.30 -16.30
N GLU A 131 3.40 12.34 -16.45
CA GLU A 131 4.79 12.25 -16.93
C GLU A 131 5.56 13.44 -16.36
N ASN A 132 6.27 13.21 -15.25
CA ASN A 132 7.07 14.22 -14.59
C ASN A 132 8.22 13.56 -13.80
N ASP A 133 9.44 13.73 -14.30
CA ASP A 133 10.68 13.23 -13.72
C ASP A 133 11.23 14.10 -12.57
N HIS A 134 10.69 15.31 -12.39
CA HIS A 134 11.04 16.23 -11.32
C HIS A 134 10.28 15.95 -10.01
N PHE A 135 9.28 15.04 -10.03
CA PHE A 135 8.55 14.56 -8.86
C PHE A 135 8.92 13.13 -8.55
N ARG A 136 9.40 12.91 -7.32
CA ARG A 136 9.82 11.56 -6.93
C ARG A 136 9.32 11.23 -5.55
N GLN A 137 8.76 10.03 -5.41
CA GLN A 137 8.34 9.48 -4.14
C GLN A 137 9.25 8.32 -3.75
N PHE A 138 9.80 8.37 -2.55
CA PHE A 138 10.29 7.20 -1.84
C PHE A 138 9.18 6.72 -0.90
N LEU A 139 8.54 5.60 -1.24
CA LEU A 139 7.56 4.97 -0.35
C LEU A 139 8.29 4.07 0.63
N VAL A 140 8.22 4.40 1.92
CA VAL A 140 8.79 3.58 2.99
C VAL A 140 7.91 2.36 3.18
N ASN A 141 8.52 1.17 3.11
CA ASN A 141 7.80 -0.07 3.42
C ASN A 141 7.31 -0.06 4.87
N THR A 142 6.06 -0.48 5.08
CA THR A 142 5.52 -0.64 6.43
C THR A 142 6.26 -1.75 7.16
N ASN A 143 6.89 -1.40 8.28
CA ASN A 143 7.55 -2.35 9.17
C ASN A 143 7.26 -1.98 10.62
N ALA A 144 6.54 -2.86 11.33
CA ALA A 144 6.15 -2.63 12.71
C ALA A 144 7.25 -3.13 13.66
N VAL A 145 8.14 -2.24 14.08
CA VAL A 145 9.19 -2.54 15.06
C VAL A 145 9.01 -1.64 16.28
N PHE A 146 8.80 -2.26 17.44
CA PHE A 146 8.47 -1.56 18.69
C PHE A 146 9.61 -1.60 19.73
N THR A 147 10.72 -2.24 19.40
CA THR A 147 11.84 -2.48 20.31
C THR A 147 12.83 -1.31 20.32
N GLU A 148 13.40 -0.97 19.16
CA GLU A 148 14.39 0.09 19.01
C GLU A 148 14.32 0.80 17.65
N PRO A 149 14.85 2.05 17.55
CA PRO A 149 15.03 2.72 16.28
C PRO A 149 15.92 1.90 15.33
N GLN A 150 15.46 1.73 14.10
CA GLN A 150 16.18 1.00 13.07
C GLN A 150 17.17 1.92 12.35
N LYS A 151 18.32 1.37 11.94
CA LYS A 151 19.37 2.11 11.22
C LYS A 151 19.07 2.31 9.72
N ASP A 152 18.14 1.53 9.18
CA ASP A 152 17.67 1.62 7.79
C ASP A 152 16.19 1.19 7.72
N VAL A 153 15.53 1.52 6.63
CA VAL A 153 14.21 0.97 6.29
C VAL A 153 14.37 -0.44 5.71
N THR A 154 13.33 -1.26 5.79
CA THR A 154 13.34 -2.63 5.24
C THR A 154 13.15 -2.68 3.72
N GLY A 155 12.95 -1.52 3.09
CA GLY A 155 12.84 -1.37 1.65
C GLY A 155 12.14 -0.08 1.26
N GLY A 156 11.95 0.06 -0.04
CA GLY A 156 11.44 1.27 -0.67
C GLY A 156 12.33 1.62 -1.86
N THR A 157 11.75 2.31 -2.84
CA THR A 157 12.47 2.81 -4.01
C THR A 157 11.96 4.18 -4.36
N TRP A 158 12.87 5.02 -4.89
CA TRP A 158 12.47 6.27 -5.51
C TRP A 158 11.76 5.97 -6.83
N SER A 159 10.56 6.49 -6.97
CA SER A 159 9.74 6.37 -8.17
C SER A 159 9.46 7.76 -8.71
N PRO A 160 9.71 8.03 -10.02
CA PRO A 160 9.24 9.25 -10.67
C PRO A 160 7.72 9.18 -10.86
N VAL A 161 7.09 10.28 -11.29
CA VAL A 161 5.68 10.28 -11.72
C VAL A 161 5.61 9.89 -13.19
N ASN A 162 5.03 8.74 -13.49
CA ASN A 162 4.70 8.29 -14.85
C ASN A 162 3.41 7.44 -14.82
N PRO A 163 2.86 6.98 -15.96
CA PRO A 163 1.61 6.23 -15.97
C PRO A 163 1.69 4.90 -15.21
N ALA A 164 2.88 4.30 -15.09
CA ALA A 164 3.10 3.04 -14.38
C ALA A 164 3.25 3.21 -12.86
N THR A 165 3.58 4.41 -12.37
CA THR A 165 3.87 4.67 -10.96
C THR A 165 2.83 5.54 -10.28
N ILE A 166 2.20 6.49 -10.98
CA ILE A 166 1.34 7.53 -10.37
C ILE A 166 0.25 6.95 -9.48
N LEU A 167 -0.36 5.83 -9.86
CA LEU A 167 -1.46 5.20 -9.12
C LEU A 167 -1.05 4.80 -7.68
N ARG A 168 0.25 4.60 -7.43
CA ARG A 168 0.83 4.24 -6.12
C ARG A 168 1.29 5.45 -5.30
N PHE A 169 1.21 6.67 -5.84
CA PHE A 169 1.51 7.87 -5.08
C PHE A 169 0.40 8.18 -4.09
N SER A 170 0.77 8.73 -2.93
CA SER A 170 -0.21 9.38 -2.05
C SER A 170 -0.88 10.53 -2.80
N ALA A 171 -2.21 10.55 -2.84
CA ALA A 171 -2.96 11.62 -3.48
C ALA A 171 -2.65 12.98 -2.81
N THR A 172 -2.68 13.02 -1.48
CA THR A 172 -2.37 14.23 -0.71
C THR A 172 -0.95 14.73 -0.99
N ALA A 173 0.04 13.84 -0.91
CA ALA A 173 1.44 14.23 -1.11
C ALA A 173 1.72 14.63 -2.57
N TYR A 174 1.12 13.92 -3.53
CA TYR A 174 1.23 14.22 -4.96
C TYR A 174 0.72 15.62 -5.28
N PHE A 175 -0.53 15.95 -4.91
CA PHE A 175 -1.10 17.27 -5.20
C PHE A 175 -0.38 18.40 -4.46
N PHE A 176 0.13 18.13 -3.26
CA PHE A 176 1.01 19.05 -2.54
C PHE A 176 2.30 19.32 -3.32
N ALA A 177 3.03 18.28 -3.73
CA ALA A 177 4.27 18.43 -4.49
C ALA A 177 4.05 19.10 -5.85
N LYS A 178 2.98 18.73 -6.55
CA LYS A 178 2.57 19.37 -7.81
C LYS A 178 2.37 20.88 -7.61
N SER A 179 1.61 21.28 -6.60
CA SER A 179 1.35 22.69 -6.30
C SER A 179 2.64 23.47 -5.98
N LEU A 180 3.59 22.85 -5.27
CA LEU A 180 4.88 23.47 -4.98
C LEU A 180 5.72 23.67 -6.24
N PHE A 181 5.74 22.68 -7.12
CA PHE A 181 6.53 22.77 -8.35
C PHE A 181 5.94 23.73 -9.37
N GLU A 182 4.62 23.76 -9.55
CA GLU A 182 3.97 24.76 -10.41
C GLU A 182 4.29 26.19 -9.95
N LYS A 183 4.47 26.39 -8.64
CA LYS A 183 4.85 27.69 -8.08
C LYS A 183 6.34 27.98 -8.20
N TYR A 184 7.20 27.06 -7.81
CA TYR A 184 8.63 27.32 -7.59
C TYR A 184 9.55 26.74 -8.67
N HIS A 185 9.05 25.84 -9.51
CA HIS A 185 9.80 25.16 -10.59
C HIS A 185 11.07 24.47 -10.09
N VAL A 186 10.98 23.84 -8.91
CA VAL A 186 12.10 23.17 -8.21
C VAL A 186 11.73 21.70 -8.03
N PRO A 187 12.62 20.74 -8.36
CA PRO A 187 12.37 19.32 -8.13
C PRO A 187 11.86 19.03 -6.71
N ILE A 188 10.88 18.13 -6.59
CA ILE A 188 10.28 17.78 -5.30
C ILE A 188 10.50 16.30 -5.01
N GLY A 189 11.15 16.05 -3.87
CA GLY A 189 11.27 14.72 -3.28
C GLY A 189 10.24 14.52 -2.18
N ILE A 190 9.50 13.43 -2.24
CA ILE A 190 8.55 13.01 -1.20
C ILE A 190 9.09 11.76 -0.54
N ILE A 191 9.38 11.83 0.75
CA ILE A 191 9.57 10.63 1.57
C ILE A 191 8.22 10.32 2.21
N ASN A 192 7.55 9.30 1.70
CA ASN A 192 6.22 8.90 2.17
C ASN A 192 6.36 7.78 3.19
N ALA A 193 6.17 8.12 4.47
CA ALA A 193 6.16 7.19 5.59
C ALA A 193 4.78 7.20 6.25
N SER A 194 3.80 6.58 5.60
CA SER A 194 2.40 6.57 6.04
C SER A 194 1.79 5.17 6.08
N VAL A 195 0.95 4.92 7.09
CA VAL A 195 0.30 3.62 7.31
C VAL A 195 -1.13 3.83 7.84
N GLY A 196 -2.12 3.41 7.06
CA GLY A 196 -3.53 3.49 7.47
C GLY A 196 -3.87 2.55 8.62
N GLY A 197 -4.86 2.93 9.44
CA GLY A 197 -5.35 2.08 10.54
C GLY A 197 -4.43 2.01 11.76
N THR A 198 -3.32 2.74 11.76
CA THR A 198 -2.42 2.84 12.92
C THR A 198 -2.94 3.89 13.91
N PRO A 199 -2.80 3.66 15.22
CA PRO A 199 -3.14 4.66 16.23
C PRO A 199 -1.99 5.66 16.41
N ILE A 200 -2.27 6.88 16.86
CA ILE A 200 -1.27 7.97 16.90
C ILE A 200 -0.07 7.63 17.80
N GLN A 201 -0.28 6.90 18.90
CA GLN A 201 0.80 6.51 19.82
C GLN A 201 1.86 5.62 19.16
N ALA A 202 1.54 4.92 18.06
CA ALA A 202 2.51 4.13 17.31
C ALA A 202 3.55 5.00 16.58
N TRP A 203 3.28 6.29 16.38
CA TRP A 203 4.16 7.26 15.73
C TRP A 203 4.90 8.15 16.71
N MET A 204 4.67 7.99 18.01
CA MET A 204 5.26 8.81 19.05
C MET A 204 6.52 8.13 19.60
N SER A 205 7.54 8.94 19.89
CA SER A 205 8.71 8.43 20.61
C SER A 205 8.31 7.98 22.02
N ARG A 206 9.06 7.04 22.61
CA ARG A 206 8.83 6.63 24.01
C ARG A 206 8.92 7.80 24.97
N ASP A 207 9.78 8.77 24.66
CA ASP A 207 9.94 9.99 25.45
C ASP A 207 8.67 10.85 25.40
N ALA A 208 8.04 11.01 24.23
CA ALA A 208 6.76 11.69 24.09
C ALA A 208 5.62 10.94 24.80
N LEU A 209 5.66 9.59 24.81
CA LEU A 209 4.67 8.75 25.48
C LEU A 209 4.73 8.81 27.02
N LYS A 210 5.80 9.32 27.63
CA LYS A 210 5.89 9.47 29.10
C LYS A 210 4.73 10.27 29.69
N ASN A 211 4.17 11.21 28.93
CA ASN A 211 3.01 12.01 29.34
C ASN A 211 1.66 11.27 29.18
N PHE A 212 1.67 10.05 28.65
CA PHE A 212 0.48 9.24 28.38
C PHE A 212 0.67 7.81 28.91
N PRO A 213 0.58 7.58 30.24
CA PRO A 213 0.99 6.32 30.86
C PRO A 213 0.30 5.06 30.30
N VAL A 214 -0.97 5.16 29.89
CA VAL A 214 -1.70 4.05 29.26
C VAL A 214 -1.02 3.62 27.96
N TYR A 215 -0.72 4.58 27.08
CA TYR A 215 -0.07 4.30 25.80
C TYR A 215 1.40 3.92 25.95
N LEU A 216 2.10 4.43 26.97
CA LEU A 216 3.44 3.96 27.30
C LEU A 216 3.41 2.48 27.71
N GLY A 217 2.44 2.09 28.54
CA GLY A 217 2.24 0.69 28.94
C GLY A 217 1.93 -0.22 27.75
N GLU A 218 1.05 0.19 26.83
CA GLU A 218 0.82 -0.53 25.56
C GLU A 218 2.13 -0.69 24.77
N ALA A 219 2.89 0.39 24.62
CA ALA A 219 4.15 0.38 23.90
C ALA A 219 5.24 -0.46 24.61
N ASP A 220 5.18 -0.64 25.93
CA ASP A 220 6.05 -1.57 26.68
C ASP A 220 5.66 -3.02 26.41
N GLN A 221 4.37 -3.34 26.34
CA GLN A 221 3.90 -4.69 25.97
C GLN A 221 4.30 -5.06 24.54
N CYS A 222 4.18 -4.12 23.59
CA CYS A 222 4.52 -4.36 22.20
C CYS A 222 6.02 -4.63 21.94
N LYS A 223 6.91 -4.38 22.92
CA LYS A 223 8.33 -4.77 22.81
C LYS A 223 8.53 -6.28 22.86
N ASP A 224 7.61 -7.02 23.49
CA ASP A 224 7.70 -8.46 23.62
C ASP A 224 7.19 -9.14 22.33
N PRO A 225 8.07 -9.81 21.54
CA PRO A 225 7.65 -10.50 20.33
C PRO A 225 6.65 -11.63 20.60
N GLU A 226 6.66 -12.24 21.80
CA GLU A 226 5.71 -13.28 22.18
C GLU A 226 4.32 -12.69 22.45
N TYR A 227 4.25 -11.50 23.05
CA TYR A 227 3.00 -10.75 23.18
C TYR A 227 2.40 -10.46 21.80
N ILE A 228 3.19 -9.92 20.86
CA ILE A 228 2.74 -9.64 19.49
C ILE A 228 2.27 -10.92 18.79
N SER A 229 3.06 -11.99 18.85
CA SER A 229 2.73 -13.27 18.21
C SER A 229 1.43 -13.86 18.75
N ARG A 230 1.22 -13.83 20.07
CA ARG A 230 -0.04 -14.31 20.69
C ARG A 230 -1.27 -13.52 20.24
N ILE A 231 -1.16 -12.19 20.13
CA ILE A 231 -2.26 -11.36 19.63
C ILE A 231 -2.56 -11.70 18.17
N MET A 232 -1.53 -11.77 17.31
CA MET A 232 -1.69 -12.11 15.89
C MET A 232 -2.31 -13.50 15.70
N GLU A 233 -1.87 -14.51 16.46
CA GLU A 233 -2.43 -15.86 16.40
C GLU A 233 -3.88 -15.91 16.85
N LYS A 234 -4.21 -15.20 17.95
CA LYS A 234 -5.58 -15.09 18.46
C LYS A 234 -6.49 -14.46 17.42
N GLU A 235 -6.11 -13.32 16.85
CA GLU A 235 -6.90 -12.61 15.84
C GLU A 235 -7.06 -13.44 14.56
N LYS A 236 -5.98 -14.10 14.10
CA LYS A 236 -6.04 -15.02 12.96
C LYS A 236 -7.02 -16.16 13.20
N LYS A 237 -6.98 -16.79 14.38
CA LYS A 237 -7.88 -17.88 14.75
C LYS A 237 -9.33 -17.41 14.79
N GLN A 238 -9.62 -16.28 15.43
CA GLN A 238 -10.96 -15.70 15.51
C GLN A 238 -11.51 -15.36 14.12
N ALA A 239 -10.70 -14.75 13.25
CA ALA A 239 -11.08 -14.45 11.88
C ALA A 239 -11.39 -15.75 11.10
N GLN A 240 -10.52 -16.76 11.21
CA GLN A 240 -10.72 -18.04 10.53
C GLN A 240 -12.00 -18.74 10.99
N GLU A 241 -12.24 -18.81 12.30
CA GLU A 241 -13.45 -19.40 12.87
C GLU A 241 -14.71 -18.67 12.40
N TRP A 242 -14.68 -17.33 12.37
CA TRP A 242 -15.77 -16.52 11.87
C TRP A 242 -16.09 -16.80 10.40
N TYR A 243 -15.09 -16.74 9.51
CA TYR A 243 -15.31 -16.99 8.08
C TYR A 243 -15.73 -18.43 7.79
N ASN A 244 -15.20 -19.41 8.53
CA ASN A 244 -15.64 -20.80 8.43
C ASN A 244 -17.12 -20.95 8.82
N THR A 245 -17.52 -20.33 9.93
CA THR A 245 -18.90 -20.35 10.42
C THR A 245 -19.83 -19.69 9.41
N ILE A 246 -19.46 -18.52 8.91
CA ILE A 246 -20.23 -17.81 7.89
C ILE A 246 -20.37 -18.66 6.62
N ARG A 247 -19.29 -19.24 6.09
CA ARG A 247 -19.35 -20.07 4.90
C ARG A 247 -20.21 -21.33 5.09
N ALA A 248 -20.15 -21.95 6.26
CA ALA A 248 -20.93 -23.14 6.60
C ALA A 248 -22.42 -22.84 6.89
N SER A 249 -22.79 -21.58 7.13
CA SER A 249 -24.17 -21.16 7.43
C SER A 249 -24.77 -20.24 6.36
N ASP A 250 -24.02 -19.93 5.29
CA ASP A 250 -24.46 -19.07 4.20
C ASP A 250 -25.49 -19.79 3.34
N LYS A 251 -26.77 -19.55 3.64
CA LYS A 251 -27.92 -20.13 2.93
C LYS A 251 -27.84 -19.90 1.43
N GLY A 252 -27.28 -18.77 0.97
CA GLY A 252 -27.20 -18.48 -0.46
C GLY A 252 -26.14 -19.27 -1.20
N LEU A 253 -25.03 -19.61 -0.55
CA LEU A 253 -24.04 -20.52 -1.12
C LEU A 253 -24.49 -22.00 -1.05
N LEU A 254 -25.25 -22.36 -0.01
CA LEU A 254 -25.67 -23.73 0.26
C LEU A 254 -26.96 -24.15 -0.46
N HIS A 255 -27.71 -23.20 -1.02
CA HIS A 255 -28.93 -23.47 -1.78
C HIS A 255 -28.62 -24.17 -3.12
N SER A 256 -29.60 -24.92 -3.64
CA SER A 256 -29.54 -25.53 -4.98
C SER A 256 -30.78 -25.12 -5.79
N PRO A 257 -30.64 -24.27 -6.83
CA PRO A 257 -29.40 -23.64 -7.29
C PRO A 257 -28.92 -22.54 -6.32
N PRO A 258 -27.60 -22.24 -6.24
CA PRO A 258 -27.10 -21.15 -5.38
C PRO A 258 -27.76 -19.81 -5.69
N TRP A 259 -27.85 -18.89 -4.73
CA TRP A 259 -28.54 -17.61 -4.91
C TRP A 259 -27.84 -16.64 -5.89
N TYR A 260 -26.63 -16.94 -6.35
CA TYR A 260 -26.02 -16.20 -7.47
C TYR A 260 -26.50 -16.69 -8.84
N ASP A 261 -27.13 -17.87 -8.91
CA ASP A 261 -27.59 -18.47 -10.16
C ASP A 261 -28.76 -17.66 -10.76
N PRO A 262 -28.77 -17.43 -12.08
CA PRO A 262 -29.84 -16.67 -12.73
C PRO A 262 -31.22 -17.36 -12.64
N SER A 263 -31.27 -18.68 -12.48
CA SER A 263 -32.53 -19.45 -12.37
C SER A 263 -33.17 -19.45 -10.98
N PHE A 264 -32.47 -18.93 -9.96
CA PHE A 264 -33.02 -18.86 -8.60
C PHE A 264 -34.21 -17.89 -8.52
N ASP A 265 -35.32 -18.36 -7.95
CA ASP A 265 -36.54 -17.57 -7.69
C ASP A 265 -36.40 -16.77 -6.38
N ASP A 266 -36.27 -15.45 -6.51
CA ASP A 266 -36.19 -14.49 -5.41
C ASP A 266 -37.51 -13.76 -5.14
N SER A 267 -38.64 -14.22 -5.69
CA SER A 267 -39.96 -13.57 -5.55
C SER A 267 -40.44 -13.40 -4.11
N GLN A 268 -39.94 -14.23 -3.19
CA GLN A 268 -40.26 -14.17 -1.76
C GLN A 268 -39.30 -13.28 -0.94
N TRP A 269 -38.28 -12.68 -1.57
CA TRP A 269 -37.31 -11.84 -0.85
C TRP A 269 -37.89 -10.46 -0.54
N PRO A 270 -37.54 -9.88 0.63
CA PRO A 270 -37.93 -8.52 0.94
C PRO A 270 -37.24 -7.52 -0.01
N VAL A 271 -37.96 -6.46 -0.36
CA VAL A 271 -37.44 -5.41 -1.26
C VAL A 271 -36.77 -4.29 -0.46
N MET A 272 -35.59 -3.87 -0.91
CA MET A 272 -34.83 -2.75 -0.34
C MET A 272 -34.46 -1.73 -1.41
N THR A 273 -34.65 -0.44 -1.12
CA THR A 273 -34.19 0.66 -1.98
C THR A 273 -32.72 0.93 -1.69
N ILE A 274 -31.87 0.87 -2.71
CA ILE A 274 -30.44 1.18 -2.60
C ILE A 274 -30.21 2.59 -3.19
N PRO A 275 -29.43 3.46 -2.52
CA PRO A 275 -28.66 3.22 -1.31
C PRO A 275 -29.45 3.40 0.01
N SER A 276 -29.32 2.45 0.93
CA SER A 276 -29.79 2.54 2.32
C SER A 276 -29.06 1.53 3.21
N PHE A 277 -29.37 1.53 4.51
CA PHE A 277 -28.82 0.60 5.51
C PHE A 277 -29.90 -0.37 5.95
N TRP A 278 -29.58 -1.67 6.02
CA TRP A 278 -30.61 -2.67 6.30
C TRP A 278 -31.04 -2.68 7.77
N GLU A 279 -30.25 -2.11 8.69
CA GLU A 279 -30.69 -1.89 10.08
C GLU A 279 -31.94 -0.99 10.17
N GLU A 280 -32.17 -0.12 9.16
CA GLU A 280 -33.37 0.71 9.08
C GLU A 280 -34.64 -0.13 8.87
N LYS A 281 -34.50 -1.38 8.39
CA LYS A 281 -35.59 -2.34 8.16
C LYS A 281 -35.54 -3.55 9.10
N GLU A 282 -34.36 -4.02 9.46
CA GLU A 282 -34.13 -5.23 10.28
C GLU A 282 -33.07 -4.97 11.37
N PRO A 283 -33.45 -4.30 12.47
CA PRO A 283 -32.49 -3.87 13.51
C PRO A 283 -31.92 -5.02 14.35
N ALA A 284 -32.55 -6.21 14.33
CA ALA A 284 -32.18 -7.34 15.19
C ALA A 284 -31.02 -8.20 14.64
N GLN A 285 -30.71 -8.13 13.35
CA GLN A 285 -29.70 -8.99 12.71
C GLN A 285 -28.84 -8.21 11.71
N ILE A 286 -28.01 -7.32 12.26
CA ILE A 286 -27.22 -6.38 11.44
C ILE A 286 -25.96 -7.04 10.84
N ASN A 287 -25.38 -8.03 11.53
CA ASN A 287 -24.12 -8.68 11.13
C ASN A 287 -24.36 -10.09 10.57
N GLY A 288 -23.57 -10.48 9.57
CA GLY A 288 -23.71 -11.76 8.88
C GLY A 288 -23.52 -11.63 7.37
N VAL A 289 -24.25 -12.46 6.61
CA VAL A 289 -24.29 -12.41 5.15
C VAL A 289 -25.66 -11.93 4.71
N VAL A 290 -25.67 -10.90 3.87
CA VAL A 290 -26.88 -10.39 3.22
C VAL A 290 -26.70 -10.51 1.71
N TRP A 291 -27.71 -11.06 1.05
CA TRP A 291 -27.72 -11.20 -0.40
C TRP A 291 -28.70 -10.21 -1.01
N PHE A 292 -28.27 -9.59 -2.10
CA PHE A 292 -29.09 -8.69 -2.91
C PHE A 292 -29.13 -9.24 -4.33
N ARG A 293 -30.31 -9.24 -4.92
CA ARG A 293 -30.53 -9.60 -6.31
C ARG A 293 -31.29 -8.48 -7.00
N LYS A 294 -30.91 -8.20 -8.25
CA LYS A 294 -31.56 -7.20 -9.08
C LYS A 294 -31.56 -7.66 -10.53
N THR A 295 -32.76 -7.84 -11.07
CA THR A 295 -32.95 -7.97 -12.52
C THR A 295 -32.97 -6.59 -13.17
N ILE A 296 -32.23 -6.47 -14.26
CA ILE A 296 -32.21 -5.30 -15.14
C ILE A 296 -32.51 -5.74 -16.57
N VAL A 297 -33.09 -4.85 -17.37
CA VAL A 297 -33.34 -5.09 -18.79
C VAL A 297 -32.41 -4.20 -19.59
N LEU A 298 -31.58 -4.79 -20.45
CA LEU A 298 -30.61 -4.08 -21.27
C LEU A 298 -31.07 -4.03 -22.74
N PRO A 299 -30.90 -2.89 -23.42
CA PRO A 299 -31.19 -2.78 -24.84
C PRO A 299 -30.18 -3.58 -25.69
N GLU A 300 -30.54 -3.91 -26.93
CA GLU A 300 -29.70 -4.73 -27.83
C GLU A 300 -28.31 -4.13 -28.08
N ASN A 301 -28.19 -2.80 -28.07
CA ASN A 301 -26.94 -2.07 -28.32
C ASN A 301 -25.94 -2.10 -27.14
N PHE A 302 -26.30 -2.73 -26.01
CA PHE A 302 -25.46 -2.85 -24.82
C PHE A 302 -24.54 -4.09 -24.81
N VAL A 303 -24.68 -4.97 -25.81
CA VAL A 303 -24.14 -6.34 -25.80
C VAL A 303 -22.75 -6.39 -26.42
N HIS A 304 -21.93 -7.35 -25.98
CA HIS A 304 -20.53 -7.53 -26.42
C HIS A 304 -19.59 -6.37 -26.14
N LYS A 305 -20.02 -5.41 -25.31
CA LYS A 305 -19.22 -4.25 -24.91
C LYS A 305 -18.72 -4.42 -23.48
N PRO A 306 -17.43 -4.16 -23.20
CA PRO A 306 -16.98 -4.00 -21.83
C PRO A 306 -17.85 -2.96 -21.10
N ALA A 307 -18.14 -3.25 -19.84
CA ALA A 307 -18.90 -2.34 -18.99
C ALA A 307 -18.23 -2.17 -17.63
N SER A 308 -18.57 -1.08 -16.94
CA SER A 308 -18.18 -0.81 -15.57
C SER A 308 -19.40 -0.86 -14.67
N LEU A 309 -19.40 -1.76 -13.69
CA LEU A 309 -20.40 -1.77 -12.64
C LEU A 309 -19.89 -0.93 -11.46
N LEU A 310 -20.56 0.18 -11.20
CA LEU A 310 -20.32 1.05 -10.04
C LEU A 310 -21.33 0.70 -8.95
N LEU A 311 -20.84 0.32 -7.76
CA LEU A 311 -21.67 0.02 -6.59
C LEU A 311 -21.30 0.91 -5.40
N GLY A 312 -20.98 2.17 -5.69
CA GLY A 312 -20.65 3.19 -4.69
C GLY A 312 -19.64 2.72 -3.64
N ARG A 313 -20.07 2.70 -2.38
CA ARG A 313 -19.38 2.01 -1.27
C ARG A 313 -20.38 1.14 -0.52
N ILE A 314 -19.91 0.02 0.00
CA ILE A 314 -20.71 -0.96 0.74
C ILE A 314 -20.04 -1.19 2.09
N ILE A 315 -20.81 -1.41 3.15
CA ILE A 315 -20.30 -1.90 4.44
C ILE A 315 -20.69 -3.38 4.58
N ASP A 316 -19.78 -4.35 4.71
CA ASP A 316 -18.32 -4.23 4.80
C ASP A 316 -17.60 -4.80 3.57
N CYS A 317 -17.65 -6.12 3.36
CA CYS A 317 -17.14 -6.77 2.15
C CYS A 317 -18.26 -7.10 1.18
N ASP A 318 -17.96 -7.14 -0.11
CA ASP A 318 -18.91 -7.60 -1.12
C ASP A 318 -18.28 -8.56 -2.14
N SER A 319 -19.10 -9.43 -2.71
CA SER A 319 -18.80 -10.28 -3.87
C SER A 319 -19.92 -10.12 -4.88
N VAL A 320 -19.55 -9.86 -6.13
CA VAL A 320 -20.51 -9.54 -7.20
C VAL A 320 -20.55 -10.64 -8.23
N TYR A 321 -21.75 -10.98 -8.65
CA TYR A 321 -22.04 -11.91 -9.74
C TYR A 321 -22.96 -11.25 -10.75
N ILE A 322 -22.76 -11.55 -12.03
CA ILE A 322 -23.67 -11.16 -13.11
C ILE A 322 -23.99 -12.40 -13.92
N ASN A 323 -25.27 -12.70 -14.08
CA ASN A 323 -25.75 -13.90 -14.79
C ASN A 323 -25.08 -15.20 -14.28
N GLY A 324 -24.85 -15.30 -12.96
CA GLY A 324 -24.16 -16.43 -12.33
C GLY A 324 -22.64 -16.40 -12.38
N VAL A 325 -22.02 -15.49 -13.14
CA VAL A 325 -20.56 -15.37 -13.27
C VAL A 325 -20.00 -14.42 -12.22
N PHE A 326 -18.98 -14.85 -11.48
CA PHE A 326 -18.28 -14.00 -10.52
C PHE A 326 -17.50 -12.89 -11.23
N ILE A 327 -17.73 -11.64 -10.83
CA ILE A 327 -17.15 -10.44 -11.44
C ILE A 327 -16.02 -9.87 -10.58
N GLY A 328 -16.18 -9.88 -9.25
CA GLY A 328 -15.18 -9.28 -8.39
C GLY A 328 -15.59 -9.21 -6.92
N THR A 329 -14.65 -8.77 -6.09
CA THR A 329 -14.82 -8.63 -4.66
C THR A 329 -14.08 -7.41 -4.13
N THR A 330 -14.62 -6.81 -3.07
CA THR A 330 -13.93 -5.81 -2.26
C THR A 330 -13.99 -6.26 -0.81
N SER A 331 -12.82 -6.36 -0.16
CA SER A 331 -12.67 -7.04 1.13
C SER A 331 -12.94 -6.17 2.36
N TYR A 332 -13.29 -4.89 2.21
CA TYR A 332 -13.60 -4.00 3.33
C TYR A 332 -14.32 -2.72 2.88
N GLN A 333 -14.85 -1.95 3.82
CA GLN A 333 -15.83 -0.88 3.57
C GLN A 333 -15.32 0.35 2.81
N TYR A 334 -14.03 0.66 2.83
CA TYR A 334 -13.56 1.97 2.39
C TYR A 334 -13.35 2.15 0.88
N PRO A 335 -12.88 1.17 0.08
CA PRO A 335 -12.66 1.35 -1.35
C PRO A 335 -13.97 1.63 -2.11
N PRO A 336 -13.94 2.46 -3.16
CA PRO A 336 -15.07 2.52 -4.09
C PRO A 336 -15.24 1.18 -4.80
N ARG A 337 -16.49 0.73 -5.00
CA ARG A 337 -16.79 -0.51 -5.73
C ARG A 337 -16.92 -0.20 -7.19
N ARG A 338 -15.93 -0.64 -7.96
CA ARG A 338 -15.85 -0.47 -9.41
C ARG A 338 -15.36 -1.77 -9.99
N TYR A 339 -16.23 -2.45 -10.72
CA TYR A 339 -15.97 -3.77 -11.25
C TYR A 339 -15.99 -3.74 -12.77
N ASN A 340 -14.93 -4.25 -13.39
CA ASN A 340 -14.88 -4.43 -14.84
C ASN A 340 -15.73 -5.65 -15.21
N VAL A 341 -16.73 -5.44 -16.06
CA VAL A 341 -17.62 -6.47 -16.56
C VAL A 341 -17.19 -6.80 -18.00
N PRO A 342 -16.72 -8.03 -18.27
CA PRO A 342 -16.38 -8.45 -19.62
C PRO A 342 -17.61 -8.42 -20.54
N GLY A 343 -17.43 -8.00 -21.79
CA GLY A 343 -18.56 -7.78 -22.71
C GLY A 343 -19.36 -9.03 -23.10
N ASN A 344 -18.80 -10.23 -22.88
CA ASN A 344 -19.49 -11.50 -23.12
C ASN A 344 -20.39 -11.94 -21.94
N ILE A 345 -20.42 -11.20 -20.82
CA ILE A 345 -21.25 -11.55 -19.67
C ILE A 345 -22.68 -11.01 -19.81
N LEU A 346 -22.82 -9.81 -20.38
CA LEU A 346 -24.10 -9.14 -20.56
C LEU A 346 -24.80 -9.64 -21.82
N LYS A 347 -26.12 -9.79 -21.77
CA LYS A 347 -26.98 -10.21 -22.89
C LYS A 347 -28.11 -9.21 -23.16
N PRO A 348 -28.69 -9.19 -24.38
CA PRO A 348 -29.89 -8.39 -24.62
C PRO A 348 -31.03 -8.86 -23.70
N GLY A 349 -31.88 -7.93 -23.27
CA GLY A 349 -32.99 -8.24 -22.39
C GLY A 349 -32.55 -8.42 -20.94
N GLU A 350 -33.11 -9.43 -20.26
CA GLU A 350 -32.95 -9.61 -18.82
C GLU A 350 -31.53 -10.04 -18.42
N ASN A 351 -30.96 -9.36 -17.43
CA ASN A 351 -29.72 -9.72 -16.77
C ASN A 351 -29.91 -9.66 -15.26
N THR A 352 -29.26 -10.57 -14.54
CA THR A 352 -29.34 -10.63 -13.08
C THR A 352 -28.01 -10.21 -12.47
N ILE A 353 -28.04 -9.16 -11.64
CA ILE A 353 -26.92 -8.74 -10.81
C ILE A 353 -27.17 -9.27 -9.40
N VAL A 354 -26.17 -9.94 -8.83
CA VAL A 354 -26.20 -10.45 -7.45
C VAL A 354 -25.04 -9.88 -6.66
N ILE A 355 -25.33 -9.37 -5.47
CA ILE A 355 -24.33 -8.84 -4.54
C ILE A 355 -24.47 -9.61 -3.24
N ARG A 356 -23.40 -10.30 -2.85
CA ARG A 356 -23.27 -10.95 -1.55
C ARG A 356 -22.44 -10.05 -0.65
N VAL A 357 -23.02 -9.57 0.45
CA VAL A 357 -22.37 -8.66 1.40
C VAL A 357 -22.08 -9.40 2.70
N ILE A 358 -20.83 -9.39 3.16
CA ILE A 358 -20.47 -9.80 4.53
C ILE A 358 -20.34 -8.53 5.37
N ASN A 359 -21.11 -8.44 6.45
CA ASN A 359 -20.97 -7.39 7.45
C ASN A 359 -20.49 -7.99 8.77
N PHE A 360 -19.31 -7.56 9.23
CA PHE A 360 -18.71 -8.10 10.45
C PHE A 360 -19.27 -7.47 11.72
N ARG A 361 -19.49 -6.15 11.70
CA ARG A 361 -19.84 -5.38 12.88
C ARG A 361 -20.49 -4.06 12.50
N GLY A 362 -21.25 -3.52 13.44
CA GLY A 362 -21.92 -2.23 13.27
C GLY A 362 -22.92 -2.27 12.10
N ARG A 363 -23.32 -1.09 11.65
CA ARG A 363 -24.30 -0.96 10.57
C ARG A 363 -23.77 -1.51 9.25
N GLY A 364 -24.63 -2.19 8.50
CA GLY A 364 -24.32 -2.62 7.15
C GLY A 364 -25.26 -1.98 6.12
N GLY A 365 -24.76 -1.74 4.92
CA GLY A 365 -25.54 -1.09 3.87
C GLY A 365 -24.73 -0.47 2.75
N PHE A 366 -25.45 0.32 1.96
CA PHE A 366 -24.95 1.03 0.79
C PHE A 366 -24.86 2.52 1.11
N ILE A 367 -23.68 3.10 0.89
CA ILE A 367 -23.40 4.50 1.24
C ILE A 367 -24.13 5.44 0.27
N LYS A 368 -24.90 6.38 0.83
CA LYS A 368 -25.58 7.46 0.10
C LYS A 368 -24.57 8.38 -0.61
N ASP A 369 -25.04 9.11 -1.62
CA ASP A 369 -24.24 10.06 -2.42
C ASP A 369 -23.06 9.43 -3.18
N LYS A 370 -23.23 8.17 -3.60
CA LYS A 370 -22.29 7.43 -4.45
C LYS A 370 -23.03 6.89 -5.68
N PRO A 371 -22.35 6.74 -6.84
CA PRO A 371 -22.98 6.20 -8.03
C PRO A 371 -23.23 4.69 -7.91
N TYR A 372 -24.46 4.28 -8.23
CA TYR A 372 -24.92 2.89 -8.33
C TYR A 372 -25.46 2.67 -9.74
N GLN A 373 -24.59 2.28 -10.68
CA GLN A 373 -24.94 2.24 -12.11
C GLN A 373 -24.05 1.26 -12.88
N LEU A 374 -24.57 0.79 -14.02
CA LEU A 374 -23.83 0.05 -15.03
C LEU A 374 -23.56 0.99 -16.21
N ILE A 375 -22.31 1.09 -16.64
CA ILE A 375 -21.87 2.01 -17.70
C ILE A 375 -21.19 1.20 -18.80
N ALA A 376 -21.65 1.29 -20.04
CA ALA A 376 -20.90 0.79 -21.21
C ALA A 376 -20.04 1.91 -21.83
N GLU A 377 -19.04 1.55 -22.63
CA GLU A 377 -18.06 2.48 -23.23
C GLU A 377 -18.66 3.66 -24.04
N ASN A 378 -19.96 3.65 -24.37
CA ASN A 378 -20.64 4.70 -25.13
C ASN A 378 -21.71 5.49 -24.34
N ASP A 379 -21.82 5.31 -23.02
CA ASP A 379 -22.81 6.02 -22.18
C ASP A 379 -22.34 7.41 -21.68
N THR A 380 -21.29 7.98 -22.28
CA THR A 380 -20.81 9.35 -21.97
C THR A 380 -21.32 10.39 -22.95
#